data_AF-A0AAW9DIL2-F1
#
_entry.id   AF-A0AAW9DIL2-F1
#
_cell.length_a   1.000
_cell.length_b   1.000
_cell.length_c   1.000
_cell.angle_alpha   90.00
_cell.angle_beta   90.00
_cell.angle_gamma   90.00
#
_symmetry.space_group_name_H-M   'P 1'
#
loop_
_entity.id
_entity.type
_entity.pdbx_description
1 polymer ?
#
loop_
_entity_poly.entity_id
_entity_poly.type
_entity_poly.pdbx_seq_one_letter_code
_entity_poly.pdbx_strand_id
1 'polypeptide(L)'
;GNLNGKDIDLVSVFEGIGKWNNGDLTAEEVRQIECNACPGPGGCGGMYTANTMATAIEVMGMSIPGSSSHPAESPEKKADIEEAGRAVVRMLELGIKPSDIMTREAFEDAITVTMALGGSTNATLHLLAIAHAANVDLTLEDFNDFQERVPHLADLKPSGKYVFQDLYNVGGVPAVMKYLLKNGFLHGDRITCTGKTVAENLENFADLTPGQDVIMPLENPKRADGPLIILKGNLAPEGAVAKVSGVKVRNHTGPAKVFDSEEEAIEAVLTDEIVDGDVVVVRYVGPKGG
;
A
#
# COMPACT_ATOMS: atom_id res chain seq x y z
N GLY A 1 -6.55 -3.05 17.22
CA GLY A 1 -6.94 -3.59 18.53
C GLY A 1 -6.03 -3.07 19.61
N ASN A 2 -6.40 -3.25 20.88
CA ASN A 2 -5.51 -2.98 22.01
C ASN A 2 -5.57 -4.16 22.99
N LEU A 3 -4.42 -4.62 23.44
CA LEU A 3 -4.30 -5.67 24.45
C LEU A 3 -3.26 -5.23 25.48
N ASN A 4 -3.69 -5.07 26.74
CA ASN A 4 -2.84 -4.65 27.86
C ASN A 4 -2.06 -3.34 27.59
N GLY A 5 -2.70 -2.38 26.92
CA GLY A 5 -2.08 -1.09 26.57
C GLY A 5 -1.12 -1.16 25.38
N LYS A 6 -1.02 -2.30 24.69
CA LYS A 6 -0.25 -2.44 23.45
C LYS A 6 -1.17 -2.51 22.26
N ASP A 7 -0.85 -1.75 21.22
CA ASP A 7 -1.57 -1.81 19.96
C ASP A 7 -1.25 -3.11 19.23
N ILE A 8 -2.31 -3.80 18.80
CA ILE A 8 -2.25 -5.06 18.09
C ILE A 8 -3.14 -5.01 16.86
N ASP A 9 -2.80 -5.80 15.86
CA ASP A 9 -3.46 -5.87 14.56
C ASP A 9 -3.46 -7.31 14.03
N LEU A 10 -3.96 -7.50 12.80
CA LEU A 10 -4.01 -8.82 12.18
C LEU A 10 -2.61 -9.47 12.03
N VAL A 11 -1.56 -8.67 11.82
CA VAL A 11 -0.18 -9.20 11.76
C VAL A 11 0.29 -9.70 13.12
N SER A 12 -0.17 -9.07 14.20
CA SER A 12 0.10 -9.53 15.56
C SER A 12 -0.44 -10.96 15.79
N VAL A 13 -1.55 -11.34 15.13
CA VAL A 13 -2.07 -12.71 15.16
C VAL A 13 -1.13 -13.67 14.41
N PHE A 14 -0.70 -13.31 13.20
CA PHE A 14 0.23 -14.14 12.42
C PHE A 14 1.57 -14.34 13.14
N GLU A 15 2.14 -13.27 13.70
CA GLU A 15 3.35 -13.37 14.54
C GLU A 15 3.10 -14.17 15.82
N GLY A 16 1.91 -14.07 16.40
CA GLY A 16 1.50 -14.82 17.58
C GLY A 16 1.50 -16.33 17.34
N ILE A 17 1.00 -16.78 16.19
CA ILE A 17 1.03 -18.19 15.79
C ILE A 17 2.47 -18.69 15.64
N GLY A 18 3.34 -17.92 14.99
CA GLY A 18 4.76 -18.25 14.85
C GLY A 18 5.47 -18.38 16.21
N LYS A 19 5.21 -17.43 17.13
CA LYS A 19 5.74 -17.47 18.50
C LYS A 19 5.20 -18.66 19.31
N TRP A 20 3.94 -19.04 19.13
CA TRP A 20 3.40 -20.23 19.78
C TRP A 20 4.05 -21.52 19.25
N ASN A 21 4.27 -21.63 17.93
CA ASN A 21 4.99 -22.76 17.35
C ASN A 21 6.43 -22.87 17.89
N ASN A 22 7.10 -21.74 18.13
CA ASN A 22 8.42 -21.69 18.75
C ASN A 22 8.42 -21.88 20.28
N GLY A 23 7.24 -21.97 20.91
CA GLY A 23 7.10 -22.08 22.37
C GLY A 23 7.28 -20.77 23.15
N ASP A 24 7.35 -19.63 22.48
CA ASP A 24 7.50 -18.29 23.07
C ASP A 24 6.19 -17.73 23.65
N LEU A 25 5.04 -18.24 23.19
CA LEU A 25 3.71 -17.88 23.67
C LEU A 25 2.91 -19.13 24.02
N THR A 26 2.01 -19.00 24.99
CA THR A 26 1.00 -20.00 25.31
C THR A 26 -0.21 -19.88 24.37
N ALA A 27 -0.99 -20.96 24.24
CA ALA A 27 -2.24 -20.95 23.46
C ALA A 27 -3.24 -19.89 23.97
N GLU A 28 -3.27 -19.63 25.29
CA GLU A 28 -4.12 -18.60 25.88
C GLU A 28 -3.66 -17.18 25.50
N GLU A 29 -2.35 -16.92 25.46
CA GLU A 29 -1.84 -15.62 25.02
C GLU A 29 -2.15 -15.37 23.54
N VAL A 30 -2.03 -16.39 22.68
CA VAL A 30 -2.45 -16.28 21.28
C VAL A 30 -3.95 -16.01 21.17
N ARG A 31 -4.76 -16.74 21.94
CA ARG A 31 -6.22 -16.54 22.00
C ARG A 31 -6.59 -15.11 22.37
N GLN A 32 -5.86 -14.50 23.31
CA GLN A 32 -6.07 -13.11 23.69
C GLN A 32 -5.74 -12.15 22.55
N ILE A 33 -4.65 -12.40 21.80
CA ILE A 33 -4.30 -11.58 20.62
C ILE A 33 -5.40 -11.70 19.56
N GLU A 34 -5.82 -12.91 19.22
CA GLU A 34 -6.89 -13.18 18.25
C GLU A 34 -8.19 -12.42 18.57
N CYS A 35 -8.64 -12.50 19.82
CA CYS A 35 -9.89 -11.88 20.25
C CYS A 35 -9.85 -10.34 20.28
N ASN A 36 -8.67 -9.72 20.33
CA ASN A 36 -8.52 -8.28 20.51
C ASN A 36 -7.89 -7.56 19.30
N ALA A 37 -7.32 -8.29 18.34
CA ALA A 37 -6.63 -7.73 17.17
C ALA A 37 -7.58 -6.95 16.24
N CYS A 38 -8.80 -7.48 16.03
CA CYS A 38 -9.81 -6.96 15.12
C CYS A 38 -11.05 -6.44 15.88
N PRO A 39 -11.00 -5.22 16.45
CA PRO A 39 -12.03 -4.72 17.38
C PRO A 39 -13.33 -4.28 16.70
N GLY A 40 -13.39 -4.23 15.36
CA GLY A 40 -14.52 -3.68 14.62
C GLY A 40 -14.38 -3.86 13.10
N PRO A 41 -15.33 -3.32 12.32
CA PRO A 41 -15.32 -3.37 10.87
C PRO A 41 -14.19 -2.51 10.26
N GLY A 42 -13.73 -2.88 9.06
CA GLY A 42 -12.75 -2.10 8.29
C GLY A 42 -11.76 -2.96 7.52
N GLY A 43 -10.94 -2.31 6.70
CA GLY A 43 -9.79 -2.95 6.06
C GLY A 43 -8.65 -3.21 7.06
N CYS A 44 -7.65 -3.99 6.63
CA CYS A 44 -6.46 -4.24 7.45
C CYS A 44 -5.72 -2.92 7.75
N GLY A 45 -5.36 -2.66 9.01
CA GLY A 45 -4.92 -1.33 9.47
C GLY A 45 -3.54 -0.84 8.97
N GLY A 46 -2.69 -1.71 8.42
CA GLY A 46 -1.39 -1.31 7.86
C GLY A 46 -1.50 -0.82 6.41
N MET A 47 -0.38 -0.42 5.81
CA MET A 47 -0.27 -0.13 4.37
C MET A 47 -0.21 -1.44 3.55
N TYR A 48 -1.25 -2.25 3.69
CA TYR A 48 -1.49 -3.44 2.88
C TYR A 48 -2.31 -3.09 1.63
N THR A 49 -2.68 -4.10 0.85
CA THR A 49 -3.36 -3.92 -0.43
C THR A 49 -4.64 -3.07 -0.34
N ALA A 50 -5.45 -3.23 0.72
CA ALA A 50 -6.68 -2.44 0.89
C ALA A 50 -6.40 -0.93 0.97
N ASN A 51 -5.55 -0.49 1.92
CA ASN A 51 -5.21 0.93 2.07
C ASN A 51 -4.35 1.46 0.91
N THR A 52 -3.50 0.61 0.32
CA THR A 52 -2.72 0.97 -0.87
C THR A 52 -3.65 1.30 -2.03
N MET A 53 -4.62 0.43 -2.34
CA MET A 53 -5.53 0.64 -3.45
C MET A 53 -6.55 1.75 -3.17
N ALA A 54 -7.04 1.87 -1.94
CA ALA A 54 -7.90 3.00 -1.57
C ALA A 54 -7.17 4.34 -1.79
N THR A 55 -5.91 4.42 -1.36
CA THR A 55 -5.06 5.60 -1.59
C THR A 55 -4.84 5.85 -3.08
N ALA A 56 -4.44 4.83 -3.83
CA ALA A 56 -4.20 4.96 -5.27
C ALA A 56 -5.45 5.44 -6.03
N ILE A 57 -6.64 4.95 -5.66
CA ILE A 57 -7.91 5.37 -6.27
C ILE A 57 -8.27 6.82 -5.93
N GLU A 58 -8.04 7.26 -4.68
CA GLU A 58 -8.19 8.67 -4.31
C GLU A 58 -7.22 9.57 -5.08
N VAL A 59 -5.95 9.17 -5.18
CA VAL A 59 -4.90 9.90 -5.90
C VAL A 59 -5.20 10.01 -7.40
N MET A 60 -5.72 8.95 -8.02
CA MET A 60 -6.18 9.00 -9.41
C MET A 60 -7.32 10.01 -9.60
N GLY A 61 -8.05 10.36 -8.54
CA GLY A 61 -9.20 11.26 -8.56
C GLY A 61 -10.54 10.53 -8.70
N MET A 62 -10.57 9.22 -8.46
CA MET A 62 -11.78 8.38 -8.56
C MET A 62 -12.50 8.19 -7.21
N SER A 63 -12.03 8.85 -6.14
CA SER A 63 -12.67 8.90 -4.83
C SER A 63 -12.65 10.31 -4.27
N ILE A 64 -13.58 10.60 -3.37
CA ILE A 64 -13.64 11.91 -2.71
C ILE A 64 -12.36 12.13 -1.88
N PRO A 65 -11.74 13.33 -1.93
CA PRO A 65 -10.54 13.63 -1.15
C PRO A 65 -10.74 13.34 0.35
N GLY A 66 -9.78 12.66 0.96
CA GLY A 66 -9.77 12.23 2.36
C GLY A 66 -10.41 10.85 2.60
N SER A 67 -11.27 10.38 1.69
CA SER A 67 -12.07 9.18 1.92
C SER A 67 -11.23 7.93 2.13
N SER A 68 -10.10 7.78 1.44
CA SER A 68 -9.22 6.62 1.64
C SER A 68 -8.74 6.51 3.09
N SER A 69 -8.47 7.63 3.76
CA SER A 69 -7.94 7.71 5.13
C SER A 69 -8.98 7.69 6.26
N HIS A 70 -10.25 7.99 5.99
CA HIS A 70 -11.29 8.00 7.02
C HIS A 70 -11.53 6.60 7.61
N PRO A 71 -11.37 6.41 8.94
CA PRO A 71 -11.63 5.12 9.59
C PRO A 71 -13.07 4.65 9.37
N ALA A 72 -13.29 3.34 9.27
CA ALA A 72 -14.58 2.77 8.84
C ALA A 72 -15.78 3.21 9.70
N GLU A 73 -15.58 3.39 11.00
CA GLU A 73 -16.63 3.78 11.95
C GLU A 73 -16.62 5.29 12.28
N SER A 74 -15.82 6.08 11.56
CA SER A 74 -15.72 7.52 11.78
C SER A 74 -16.96 8.28 11.25
N PRO A 75 -17.36 9.40 11.88
CA PRO A 75 -18.37 10.31 11.33
C PRO A 75 -18.04 10.80 9.92
N GLU A 76 -16.75 11.01 9.64
CA GLU A 76 -16.23 11.45 8.34
C GLU A 76 -16.52 10.41 7.26
N LYS A 77 -16.32 9.10 7.55
CA LYS A 77 -16.68 8.03 6.62
C LYS A 77 -18.16 8.03 6.26
N LYS A 78 -19.03 8.40 7.20
CA LYS A 78 -20.47 8.54 6.93
C LYS A 78 -20.75 9.75 6.03
N ALA A 79 -20.05 10.86 6.22
CA ALA A 79 -20.15 12.03 5.35
C ALA A 79 -19.65 11.73 3.93
N ASP A 80 -18.61 10.90 3.78
CA ASP A 80 -18.10 10.48 2.45
C ASP A 80 -19.20 9.87 1.59
N ILE A 81 -20.14 9.11 2.19
CA ILE A 81 -21.22 8.45 1.46
C ILE A 81 -22.14 9.47 0.80
N GLU A 82 -22.49 10.53 1.53
CA GLU A 82 -23.33 11.60 1.01
C GLU A 82 -22.59 12.41 -0.08
N GLU A 83 -21.31 12.73 0.17
CA GLU A 83 -20.50 13.48 -0.80
C GLU A 83 -20.24 12.67 -2.08
N ALA A 84 -20.04 11.35 -1.98
CA ALA A 84 -19.93 10.47 -3.13
C ALA A 84 -21.21 10.53 -3.99
N GLY A 85 -22.39 10.54 -3.37
CA GLY A 85 -23.66 10.72 -4.08
C GLY A 85 -23.74 12.06 -4.81
N ARG A 86 -23.31 13.15 -4.16
CA ARG A 86 -23.27 14.49 -4.76
C ARG A 86 -22.27 14.56 -5.92
N ALA A 87 -21.11 13.94 -5.78
CA ALA A 87 -20.08 13.89 -6.81
C ALA A 87 -20.55 13.15 -8.06
N VAL A 88 -21.25 12.01 -7.91
CA VAL A 88 -21.82 11.28 -9.06
C VAL A 88 -22.81 12.15 -9.84
N VAL A 89 -23.71 12.86 -9.15
CA VAL A 89 -24.65 13.79 -9.81
C VAL A 89 -23.89 14.89 -10.54
N ARG A 90 -22.88 15.50 -9.91
CA ARG A 90 -22.06 16.53 -10.54
C ARG A 90 -21.29 16.02 -11.76
N MET A 91 -20.74 14.82 -11.71
CA MET A 91 -20.08 14.20 -12.85
C MET A 91 -21.05 14.04 -14.03
N LEU A 92 -22.29 13.65 -13.78
CA LEU A 92 -23.33 13.55 -14.82
C LEU A 92 -23.69 14.92 -15.41
N GLU A 93 -23.84 15.94 -14.57
CA GLU A 93 -24.15 17.31 -15.00
C GLU A 93 -23.03 17.92 -15.86
N LEU A 94 -21.77 17.67 -15.49
CA LEU A 94 -20.58 18.16 -16.19
C LEU A 94 -20.15 17.26 -17.36
N GLY A 95 -20.75 16.08 -17.49
CA GLY A 95 -20.37 15.08 -18.49
C GLY A 95 -18.98 14.47 -18.28
N ILE A 96 -18.47 14.45 -17.04
CA ILE A 96 -17.17 13.89 -16.67
C ILE A 96 -17.27 12.36 -16.67
N LYS A 97 -16.38 11.71 -17.43
CA LYS A 97 -16.29 10.26 -17.55
C LYS A 97 -15.04 9.74 -16.83
N PRO A 98 -15.01 8.44 -16.47
CA PRO A 98 -13.81 7.83 -15.92
C PRO A 98 -12.57 7.99 -16.83
N SER A 99 -12.73 8.02 -18.16
CA SER A 99 -11.65 8.26 -19.12
C SER A 99 -11.05 9.67 -19.06
N ASP A 100 -11.79 10.64 -18.53
CA ASP A 100 -11.31 12.01 -18.36
C ASP A 100 -10.47 12.15 -17.08
N ILE A 101 -10.69 11.27 -16.10
CA ILE A 101 -10.01 11.26 -14.79
C ILE A 101 -8.80 10.33 -14.82
N MET A 102 -8.98 9.09 -15.30
CA MET A 102 -7.97 8.04 -15.30
C MET A 102 -7.05 8.17 -16.52
N THR A 103 -6.28 9.25 -16.56
CA THR A 103 -5.26 9.52 -17.59
C THR A 103 -3.91 8.89 -17.21
N ARG A 104 -2.95 8.89 -18.15
CA ARG A 104 -1.56 8.46 -17.88
C ARG A 104 -0.99 9.13 -16.62
N GLU A 105 -1.11 10.44 -16.51
CA GLU A 105 -0.65 11.22 -15.35
C GLU A 105 -1.34 10.80 -14.04
N ALA A 106 -2.61 10.33 -14.10
CA ALA A 106 -3.30 9.80 -12.93
C ALA A 106 -2.66 8.52 -12.39
N PHE A 107 -2.24 7.62 -13.27
CA PHE A 107 -1.52 6.40 -12.89
C PHE A 107 -0.10 6.72 -12.39
N GLU A 108 0.57 7.70 -12.99
CA GLU A 108 1.88 8.19 -12.53
C GLU A 108 1.82 8.76 -11.11
N ASP A 109 0.80 9.58 -10.81
CA ASP A 109 0.54 10.07 -9.46
C ASP A 109 0.24 8.91 -8.49
N ALA A 110 -0.57 7.93 -8.92
CA ALA A 110 -0.91 6.77 -8.10
C ALA A 110 0.31 5.92 -7.76
N ILE A 111 1.21 5.68 -8.72
CA ILE A 111 2.48 5.00 -8.50
C ILE A 111 3.36 5.82 -7.55
N THR A 112 3.45 7.14 -7.78
CA THR A 112 4.23 8.06 -6.93
C THR A 112 3.80 7.98 -5.47
N VAL A 113 2.51 8.11 -5.18
CA VAL A 113 2.02 8.04 -3.80
C VAL A 113 2.16 6.62 -3.23
N THR A 114 1.98 5.58 -4.05
CA THR A 114 2.24 4.18 -3.66
C THR A 114 3.69 3.98 -3.22
N MET A 115 4.67 4.53 -3.94
CA MET A 115 6.08 4.47 -3.58
C MET A 115 6.36 5.26 -2.30
N ALA A 116 5.87 6.49 -2.22
CA ALA A 116 6.07 7.38 -1.08
C ALA A 116 5.51 6.78 0.23
N LEU A 117 4.40 6.06 0.15
CA LEU A 117 3.74 5.46 1.30
C LEU A 117 4.17 4.01 1.59
N GLY A 118 5.00 3.41 0.74
CA GLY A 118 5.42 2.02 0.92
C GLY A 118 4.30 1.01 0.70
N GLY A 119 3.51 1.21 -0.35
CA GLY A 119 2.38 0.39 -0.74
C GLY A 119 2.69 -1.10 -0.97
N SER A 120 1.62 -1.87 -1.14
CA SER A 120 1.67 -3.30 -1.48
C SER A 120 2.19 -3.54 -2.90
N THR A 121 2.93 -4.64 -3.12
CA THR A 121 3.30 -5.12 -4.46
C THR A 121 2.08 -5.39 -5.34
N ASN A 122 0.94 -5.73 -4.74
CA ASN A 122 -0.31 -5.98 -5.48
C ASN A 122 -0.83 -4.73 -6.19
N ALA A 123 -0.40 -3.53 -5.79
CA ALA A 123 -0.71 -2.31 -6.54
C ALA A 123 -0.22 -2.39 -7.98
N THR A 124 0.92 -3.05 -8.24
CA THR A 124 1.43 -3.24 -9.59
C THR A 124 0.43 -4.00 -10.47
N LEU A 125 -0.12 -5.12 -9.98
CA LEU A 125 -1.12 -5.90 -10.72
C LEU A 125 -2.41 -5.11 -10.94
N HIS A 126 -2.92 -4.46 -9.89
CA HIS A 126 -4.19 -3.75 -9.96
C HIS A 126 -4.10 -2.49 -10.84
N LEU A 127 -3.03 -1.69 -10.73
CA LEU A 127 -2.86 -0.50 -11.55
C LEU A 127 -2.71 -0.86 -13.04
N LEU A 128 -1.94 -1.91 -13.37
CA LEU A 128 -1.85 -2.40 -14.76
C LEU A 128 -3.22 -2.87 -15.29
N ALA A 129 -4.00 -3.58 -14.48
CA ALA A 129 -5.34 -4.02 -14.87
C ALA A 129 -6.32 -2.85 -15.08
N ILE A 130 -6.30 -1.85 -14.18
CA ILE A 130 -7.16 -0.66 -14.28
C ILE A 130 -6.72 0.19 -15.49
N ALA A 131 -5.41 0.36 -15.72
CA ALA A 131 -4.89 1.08 -16.88
C ALA A 131 -5.32 0.41 -18.19
N HIS A 132 -5.22 -0.92 -18.28
CA HIS A 132 -5.72 -1.68 -19.42
C HIS A 132 -7.21 -1.44 -19.66
N ALA A 133 -8.04 -1.52 -18.62
CA ALA A 133 -9.48 -1.26 -18.72
C ALA A 133 -9.81 0.20 -19.10
N ALA A 134 -8.97 1.15 -18.70
CA ALA A 134 -9.08 2.57 -19.05
C ALA A 134 -8.49 2.91 -20.43
N ASN A 135 -7.87 1.94 -21.12
CA ASN A 135 -7.10 2.16 -22.36
C ASN A 135 -5.93 3.15 -22.18
N VAL A 136 -5.26 3.09 -21.03
CA VAL A 136 -4.03 3.85 -20.75
C VAL A 136 -2.84 2.92 -20.87
N ASP A 137 -1.82 3.37 -21.59
CA ASP A 137 -0.55 2.66 -21.66
C ASP A 137 0.17 2.76 -20.31
N LEU A 138 0.37 1.62 -19.67
CA LEU A 138 1.12 1.47 -18.44
C LEU A 138 1.80 0.11 -18.47
N THR A 139 3.09 0.10 -18.18
CA THR A 139 3.94 -1.07 -18.27
C THR A 139 4.58 -1.37 -16.92
N LEU A 140 5.15 -2.56 -16.80
CA LEU A 140 5.89 -2.92 -15.60
C LEU A 140 7.11 -2.00 -15.40
N GLU A 141 7.77 -1.56 -16.49
CA GLU A 141 8.96 -0.70 -16.41
C GLU A 141 8.69 0.67 -15.80
N ASP A 142 7.47 1.19 -15.97
CA ASP A 142 7.10 2.47 -15.36
C ASP A 142 7.34 2.43 -13.84
N PHE A 143 7.12 1.28 -13.18
CA PHE A 143 7.40 1.14 -11.75
C PHE A 143 8.88 1.33 -11.40
N ASN A 144 9.82 0.91 -12.25
CA ASN A 144 11.25 1.15 -12.02
C ASN A 144 11.61 2.62 -12.20
N ASP A 145 11.08 3.29 -13.23
CA ASP A 145 11.32 4.72 -13.46
C ASP A 145 10.88 5.56 -12.26
N PHE A 146 9.72 5.25 -11.69
CA PHE A 146 9.23 5.92 -10.48
C PHE A 146 9.96 5.45 -9.22
N GLN A 147 10.40 4.19 -9.15
CA GLN A 147 11.19 3.69 -8.03
C GLN A 147 12.50 4.47 -7.86
N GLU A 148 13.18 4.82 -8.95
CA GLU A 148 14.43 5.58 -8.88
C GLU A 148 14.23 7.04 -8.43
N ARG A 149 13.06 7.62 -8.71
CA ARG A 149 12.80 9.05 -8.53
C ARG A 149 12.02 9.39 -7.27
N VAL A 150 11.20 8.46 -6.77
CA VAL A 150 10.26 8.73 -5.68
C VAL A 150 10.76 8.10 -4.38
N PRO A 151 11.14 8.91 -3.38
CA PRO A 151 11.61 8.39 -2.11
C PRO A 151 10.48 7.73 -1.31
N HIS A 152 10.81 6.68 -0.55
CA HIS A 152 9.91 6.11 0.44
C HIS A 152 9.91 6.97 1.71
N LEU A 153 8.76 7.57 2.03
CA LEU A 153 8.62 8.54 3.12
C LEU A 153 7.91 7.96 4.35
N ALA A 154 6.93 7.07 4.18
CA ALA A 154 6.09 6.67 5.30
C ALA A 154 6.75 5.64 6.23
N ASP A 155 6.58 5.83 7.54
CA ASP A 155 6.93 4.83 8.56
C ASP A 155 5.74 3.94 8.93
N LEU A 156 5.10 3.35 7.91
CA LEU A 156 3.90 2.53 8.08
C LEU A 156 4.19 1.02 8.02
N LYS A 157 3.48 0.24 8.83
CA LYS A 157 3.44 -1.23 8.76
C LYS A 157 3.06 -1.68 7.34
N PRO A 158 3.64 -2.79 6.83
CA PRO A 158 4.47 -3.77 7.54
C PRO A 158 5.95 -3.40 7.70
N SER A 159 6.45 -2.36 7.02
CA SER A 159 7.89 -2.04 7.03
C SER A 159 8.26 -0.96 8.06
N GLY A 160 7.29 -0.43 8.78
CA GLY A 160 7.43 0.65 9.74
C GLY A 160 6.64 0.44 11.02
N LYS A 161 6.60 1.49 11.84
CA LYS A 161 6.00 1.45 13.18
C LYS A 161 4.49 1.70 13.18
N TYR A 162 4.04 2.67 12.39
CA TYR A 162 2.69 3.24 12.46
C TYR A 162 1.68 2.47 11.62
N VAL A 163 0.40 2.67 11.91
CA VAL A 163 -0.73 2.15 11.12
C VAL A 163 -1.42 3.29 10.37
N PHE A 164 -2.32 2.94 9.45
CA PHE A 164 -3.01 3.90 8.60
C PHE A 164 -3.90 4.89 9.39
N GLN A 165 -4.35 4.50 10.58
CA GLN A 165 -5.02 5.40 11.53
C GLN A 165 -4.10 6.56 11.96
N ASP A 166 -2.81 6.31 12.14
CA ASP A 166 -1.85 7.36 12.49
C ASP A 166 -1.65 8.33 11.33
N LEU A 167 -1.65 7.82 10.09
CA LEU A 167 -1.64 8.65 8.89
C LEU A 167 -2.85 9.58 8.86
N TYR A 168 -4.05 9.06 9.11
CA TYR A 168 -5.26 9.87 9.23
C TYR A 168 -5.11 10.98 10.29
N ASN A 169 -4.58 10.64 11.48
CA ASN A 169 -4.40 11.59 12.58
C ASN A 169 -3.42 12.74 12.26
N VAL A 170 -2.50 12.56 11.29
CA VAL A 170 -1.52 13.58 10.89
C VAL A 170 -1.88 14.32 9.61
N GLY A 171 -3.11 14.15 9.10
CA GLY A 171 -3.66 14.86 7.94
C GLY A 171 -4.13 13.96 6.79
N GLY A 172 -3.95 12.64 6.91
CA GLY A 172 -4.43 11.66 5.94
C GLY A 172 -3.70 11.70 4.59
N VAL A 173 -4.28 11.03 3.61
CA VAL A 173 -3.78 11.00 2.23
C VAL A 173 -3.73 12.40 1.59
N PRO A 174 -4.72 13.29 1.79
CA PRO A 174 -4.66 14.64 1.22
C PRO A 174 -3.45 15.45 1.67
N ALA A 175 -3.06 15.38 2.95
CA ALA A 175 -1.87 16.10 3.44
C ALA A 175 -0.58 15.57 2.79
N VAL A 176 -0.48 14.25 2.56
CA VAL A 176 0.64 13.65 1.82
C VAL A 176 0.64 14.09 0.37
N MET A 177 -0.51 14.04 -0.31
CA MET A 177 -0.63 14.51 -1.70
C MET A 177 -0.24 15.98 -1.81
N LYS A 178 -0.69 16.83 -0.88
CA LYS A 178 -0.34 18.26 -0.85
C LYS A 178 1.17 18.48 -0.66
N TYR A 179 1.80 17.70 0.22
CA TYR A 179 3.25 17.72 0.41
C TYR A 179 4.00 17.32 -0.86
N LEU A 180 3.59 16.24 -1.52
CA LEU A 180 4.22 15.77 -2.76
C LEU A 180 3.99 16.74 -3.94
N LEU A 181 2.77 17.28 -4.07
CA LEU A 181 2.42 18.28 -5.10
C LEU A 181 3.28 19.54 -4.95
N LYS A 182 3.43 20.07 -3.74
CA LYS A 182 4.27 21.26 -3.46
C LYS A 182 5.74 21.06 -3.85
N ASN A 183 6.20 19.81 -3.82
CA ASN A 183 7.57 19.43 -4.17
C ASN A 183 7.70 18.90 -5.61
N GLY A 184 6.68 19.07 -6.45
CA GLY A 184 6.74 18.76 -7.88
C GLY A 184 6.65 17.28 -8.23
N PHE A 185 6.12 16.44 -7.32
CA PHE A 185 5.96 15.01 -7.56
C PHE A 185 4.63 14.62 -8.19
N LEU A 186 3.60 15.49 -8.13
CA LEU A 186 2.24 15.18 -8.60
C LEU A 186 1.75 16.16 -9.66
N HIS A 187 0.83 15.70 -10.50
CA HIS A 187 0.16 16.49 -11.52
C HIS A 187 -1.08 17.20 -10.95
N GLY A 188 -0.96 18.49 -10.64
CA GLY A 188 -1.99 19.28 -9.96
C GLY A 188 -3.23 19.61 -10.81
N ASP A 189 -3.07 19.76 -12.12
CA ASP A 189 -4.11 20.29 -13.02
C ASP A 189 -5.14 19.25 -13.49
N ARG A 190 -4.97 17.99 -13.07
CA ARG A 190 -5.86 16.89 -13.47
C ARG A 190 -7.22 16.99 -12.81
N ILE A 191 -8.28 16.75 -13.58
CA ILE A 191 -9.65 16.69 -13.08
C ILE A 191 -9.89 15.45 -12.20
N THR A 192 -10.74 15.57 -11.18
CA THR A 192 -11.18 14.45 -10.33
C THR A 192 -12.70 14.29 -10.36
N CYS A 193 -13.22 13.27 -9.68
CA CYS A 193 -14.65 13.01 -9.54
C CYS A 193 -15.43 14.15 -8.85
N THR A 194 -14.74 15.09 -8.19
CA THR A 194 -15.39 16.27 -7.58
C THR A 194 -15.73 17.37 -8.60
N GLY A 195 -15.23 17.24 -9.83
CA GLY A 195 -15.29 18.28 -10.87
C GLY A 195 -14.27 19.41 -10.69
N LYS A 196 -13.33 19.24 -9.75
CA LYS A 196 -12.20 20.15 -9.51
C LYS A 196 -10.88 19.46 -9.85
N THR A 197 -9.84 20.25 -10.04
CA THR A 197 -8.48 19.75 -10.19
C THR A 197 -7.95 19.14 -8.89
N VAL A 198 -6.90 18.32 -8.97
CA VAL A 198 -6.20 17.80 -7.77
C VAL A 198 -5.73 18.97 -6.90
N ALA A 199 -5.13 20.00 -7.48
CA ALA A 199 -4.65 21.18 -6.74
C ALA A 199 -5.79 21.90 -5.99
N GLU A 200 -6.89 22.23 -6.66
CA GLU A 200 -8.05 22.91 -6.06
C GLU A 200 -8.70 22.10 -4.93
N ASN A 201 -8.72 20.76 -5.05
CA ASN A 201 -9.21 19.90 -3.98
C ASN A 201 -8.31 20.00 -2.74
N LEU A 202 -6.99 19.99 -2.93
CA LEU A 202 -6.00 19.98 -1.86
C LEU A 202 -5.83 21.33 -1.14
N GLU A 203 -6.24 22.46 -1.74
CA GLU A 203 -6.20 23.78 -1.11
C GLU A 203 -6.96 23.83 0.23
N ASN A 204 -8.03 23.06 0.36
CA ASN A 204 -8.89 23.05 1.54
C ASN A 204 -8.40 22.12 2.66
N PHE A 205 -7.35 21.33 2.41
CA PHE A 205 -6.78 20.43 3.40
C PHE A 205 -5.61 21.10 4.13
N ALA A 206 -5.48 20.80 5.42
CA ALA A 206 -4.30 21.18 6.19
C ALA A 206 -3.05 20.48 5.65
N ASP A 207 -1.89 21.08 5.89
CA ASP A 207 -0.62 20.38 5.69
C ASP A 207 -0.45 19.27 6.75
N LEU A 208 0.56 18.42 6.58
CA LEU A 208 0.93 17.42 7.58
C LEU A 208 1.12 18.07 8.95
N THR A 209 0.58 17.46 10.01
CA THR A 209 0.66 17.99 11.38
C THR A 209 2.12 18.31 11.76
N PRO A 210 2.45 19.53 12.22
CA PRO A 210 3.83 19.87 12.58
C PRO A 210 4.41 18.93 13.64
N GLY A 211 5.61 18.41 13.40
CA GLY A 211 6.32 17.52 14.34
C GLY A 211 5.84 16.06 14.33
N GLN A 212 4.93 15.69 13.42
CA GLN A 212 4.59 14.28 13.19
C GLN A 212 5.80 13.47 12.68
N ASP A 213 5.79 12.17 12.94
CA ASP A 213 6.87 11.22 12.58
C ASP A 213 6.36 10.01 11.78
N VAL A 214 5.14 10.08 11.24
CA VAL A 214 4.52 9.07 10.36
C VAL A 214 5.03 9.20 8.92
N ILE A 215 5.24 10.42 8.44
CA ILE A 215 5.74 10.76 7.10
C ILE A 215 7.07 11.49 7.23
N MET A 216 8.14 10.85 6.79
CA MET A 216 9.48 11.41 6.82
C MET A 216 9.61 12.57 5.81
N PRO A 217 10.42 13.60 6.11
CA PRO A 217 10.69 14.69 5.17
C PRO A 217 11.55 14.20 3.98
N LEU A 218 11.42 14.84 2.82
CA LEU A 218 12.18 14.54 1.61
C LEU A 218 13.70 14.66 1.81
N GLU A 219 14.15 15.53 2.71
CA GLU A 219 15.56 15.72 3.04
C GLU A 219 16.13 14.56 3.87
N ASN A 220 15.28 13.81 4.57
CA ASN A 220 15.68 12.65 5.35
C ASN A 220 14.62 11.54 5.22
N PRO A 221 14.46 10.96 4.02
CA PRO A 221 13.42 9.99 3.76
C PRO A 221 13.78 8.65 4.40
N LYS A 222 12.78 7.78 4.58
CA LYS A 222 13.02 6.42 5.07
C LYS A 222 13.90 5.63 4.10
N ARG A 223 13.74 5.86 2.79
CA ARG A 223 14.68 5.47 1.74
C ARG A 223 14.71 6.55 0.67
N ALA A 224 15.88 6.75 0.08
CA ALA A 224 16.05 7.69 -1.04
C ALA A 224 15.30 7.25 -2.31
N ASP A 225 14.97 5.97 -2.41
CA ASP A 225 14.31 5.33 -3.54
C ASP A 225 13.00 4.65 -3.11
N GLY A 226 12.17 4.34 -4.09
CA GLY A 226 10.90 3.65 -3.90
C GLY A 226 11.12 2.23 -3.39
N PRO A 227 10.16 1.64 -2.67
CA PRO A 227 10.33 0.32 -2.07
C PRO A 227 9.88 -0.83 -2.98
N LEU A 228 9.31 -0.58 -4.15
CA LEU A 228 8.86 -1.61 -5.09
C LEU A 228 9.75 -1.61 -6.32
N ILE A 229 10.43 -2.72 -6.58
CA ILE A 229 11.33 -2.87 -7.73
C ILE A 229 10.84 -3.97 -8.66
N ILE A 230 11.14 -3.83 -9.95
CA ILE A 230 10.94 -4.84 -10.97
C ILE A 230 12.27 -5.53 -11.24
N LEU A 231 12.31 -6.83 -10.95
CA LEU A 231 13.44 -7.72 -11.19
C LEU A 231 13.29 -8.40 -12.55
N LYS A 232 14.38 -8.48 -13.30
CA LYS A 232 14.48 -9.21 -14.56
C LYS A 232 15.65 -10.17 -14.54
N GLY A 233 15.50 -11.27 -15.28
CA GLY A 233 16.57 -12.26 -15.44
C GLY A 233 16.06 -13.50 -16.16
N ASN A 234 16.92 -14.50 -16.26
CA ASN A 234 16.56 -15.79 -16.87
C ASN A 234 15.40 -16.51 -16.15
N LEU A 235 15.19 -16.26 -14.85
CA LEU A 235 14.07 -16.82 -14.08
C LEU A 235 12.78 -15.97 -14.14
N ALA A 236 12.90 -14.70 -14.51
CA ALA A 236 11.78 -13.76 -14.62
C ALA A 236 11.92 -12.93 -15.91
N PRO A 237 11.80 -13.56 -17.09
CA PRO A 237 12.04 -12.89 -18.37
C PRO A 237 11.03 -11.78 -18.67
N GLU A 238 9.79 -11.92 -18.19
CA GLU A 238 8.71 -10.93 -18.30
C GLU A 238 8.63 -10.00 -17.07
N GLY A 239 9.53 -10.17 -16.11
CA GLY A 239 9.61 -9.38 -14.88
C GLY A 239 8.98 -10.04 -13.66
N ALA A 240 9.46 -9.64 -12.48
CA ALA A 240 8.93 -10.00 -11.17
C ALA A 240 8.95 -8.77 -10.26
N VAL A 241 7.97 -8.65 -9.37
CA VAL A 241 7.89 -7.52 -8.43
C VAL A 241 8.46 -7.94 -7.08
N ALA A 242 9.35 -7.13 -6.51
CA ALA A 242 9.84 -7.33 -5.16
C ALA A 242 9.67 -6.05 -4.32
N LYS A 243 9.30 -6.24 -3.04
CA LYS A 243 9.30 -5.16 -2.05
C LYS A 243 10.62 -5.19 -1.29
N VAL A 244 11.38 -4.11 -1.39
CA VAL A 244 12.70 -3.97 -0.74
C VAL A 244 12.68 -3.09 0.51
N SER A 245 11.51 -2.62 0.94
CA SER A 245 11.37 -1.95 2.24
C SER A 245 11.65 -2.93 3.38
N GLY A 246 12.63 -2.60 4.21
CA GLY A 246 13.08 -3.46 5.32
C GLY A 246 14.15 -4.49 4.94
N VAL A 247 14.42 -4.69 3.65
CA VAL A 247 15.49 -5.59 3.18
C VAL A 247 16.85 -4.92 3.36
N LYS A 248 17.72 -5.53 4.18
CA LYS A 248 19.10 -5.07 4.42
C LYS A 248 20.10 -5.66 3.42
N VAL A 249 19.75 -6.79 2.81
CA VAL A 249 20.61 -7.56 1.91
C VAL A 249 20.23 -7.27 0.47
N ARG A 250 21.14 -6.67 -0.31
CA ARG A 250 20.90 -6.36 -1.73
C ARG A 250 21.28 -7.50 -2.67
N ASN A 251 22.03 -8.48 -2.20
CA ASN A 251 22.46 -9.63 -2.99
C ASN A 251 22.42 -10.88 -2.12
N HIS A 252 21.77 -11.93 -2.62
CA HIS A 252 21.67 -13.24 -1.99
C HIS A 252 21.93 -14.31 -3.05
N THR A 253 22.71 -15.33 -2.71
CA THR A 253 23.03 -16.43 -3.62
C THR A 253 23.17 -17.70 -2.81
N GLY A 254 22.47 -18.74 -3.24
CA GLY A 254 22.51 -20.04 -2.58
C GLY A 254 21.81 -21.13 -3.38
N PRO A 255 21.80 -22.37 -2.87
CA PRO A 255 21.14 -23.48 -3.52
C PRO A 255 19.61 -23.29 -3.52
N ALA A 256 18.97 -23.69 -4.62
CA ALA A 256 17.51 -23.60 -4.74
C ALA A 256 16.83 -24.77 -4.01
N LYS A 257 15.87 -24.46 -3.14
CA LYS A 257 14.93 -25.40 -2.54
C LYS A 257 13.58 -25.22 -3.23
N VAL A 258 13.22 -26.15 -4.10
CA VAL A 258 12.08 -26.00 -5.03
C VAL A 258 10.90 -26.83 -4.54
N PHE A 259 9.74 -26.20 -4.46
CA PHE A 259 8.48 -26.79 -4.00
C PHE A 259 7.37 -26.57 -5.02
N ASP A 260 6.47 -27.54 -5.17
CA ASP A 260 5.42 -27.51 -6.18
C ASP A 260 4.08 -27.02 -5.61
N SER A 261 3.97 -26.88 -4.29
CA SER A 261 2.84 -26.25 -3.61
C SER A 261 3.26 -25.41 -2.41
N GLU A 262 2.33 -24.57 -1.92
CA GLU A 262 2.53 -23.80 -0.69
C GLU A 262 2.60 -24.71 0.55
N GLU A 263 1.81 -25.78 0.59
CA GLU A 263 1.80 -26.74 1.71
C GLU A 263 3.15 -27.45 1.87
N GLU A 264 3.76 -27.90 0.78
CA GLU A 264 5.09 -28.54 0.81
C GLU A 264 6.17 -27.57 1.32
N ALA A 265 6.12 -26.32 0.88
CA ALA A 265 7.06 -25.29 1.32
C ALA A 265 6.88 -24.97 2.81
N ILE A 266 5.63 -24.88 3.29
CA ILE A 266 5.33 -24.66 4.70
C ILE A 266 5.81 -25.85 5.55
N GLU A 267 5.56 -27.09 5.12
CA GLU A 267 6.02 -28.29 5.83
C GLU A 267 7.54 -28.27 5.98
N ALA A 268 8.28 -27.97 4.90
CA ALA A 268 9.74 -27.87 4.94
C ALA A 268 10.27 -26.76 5.87
N VAL A 269 9.54 -25.64 6.02
CA VAL A 269 9.86 -24.61 7.01
C VAL A 269 9.61 -25.13 8.42
N LEU A 270 8.49 -25.81 8.66
CA LEU A 270 8.10 -26.31 9.98
C LEU A 270 8.95 -27.49 10.46
N THR A 271 9.57 -28.24 9.55
CA THR A 271 10.45 -29.38 9.85
C THR A 271 11.94 -29.02 9.83
N ASP A 272 12.29 -27.73 9.78
CA ASP A 272 13.67 -27.21 9.74
C ASP A 272 14.52 -27.74 8.55
N GLU A 273 13.89 -28.04 7.41
CA GLU A 273 14.59 -28.51 6.19
C GLU A 273 15.24 -27.38 5.38
N ILE A 274 14.88 -26.13 5.68
CA ILE A 274 15.42 -24.91 5.08
C ILE A 274 16.45 -24.30 6.04
N VAL A 275 17.65 -24.03 5.52
CA VAL A 275 18.76 -23.46 6.31
C VAL A 275 19.17 -22.09 5.80
N ASP A 276 19.92 -21.34 6.63
CA ASP A 276 20.48 -20.05 6.23
C ASP A 276 21.31 -20.17 4.94
N GLY A 277 21.10 -19.24 4.00
CA GLY A 277 21.69 -19.27 2.67
C GLY A 277 20.82 -19.90 1.58
N ASP A 278 19.81 -20.71 1.90
CA ASP A 278 18.94 -21.31 0.88
C ASP A 278 18.12 -20.26 0.10
N VAL A 279 17.76 -20.60 -1.15
CA VAL A 279 16.80 -19.85 -1.97
C VAL A 279 15.55 -20.68 -2.14
N VAL A 280 14.50 -20.36 -1.38
CA VAL A 280 13.20 -21.05 -1.45
C VAL A 280 12.44 -20.60 -2.70
N VAL A 281 12.04 -21.56 -3.53
CA VAL A 281 11.30 -21.34 -4.77
C VAL A 281 10.00 -22.15 -4.73
N VAL A 282 8.86 -21.47 -4.61
CA VAL A 282 7.54 -22.10 -4.68
C VAL A 282 6.96 -21.84 -6.06
N ARG A 283 6.70 -22.90 -6.83
CA ARG A 283 6.13 -22.80 -8.19
C ARG A 283 4.68 -23.27 -8.22
N TYR A 284 4.03 -23.06 -9.36
CA TYR A 284 2.62 -23.36 -9.59
C TYR A 284 1.64 -22.62 -8.68
N VAL A 285 2.02 -21.48 -8.12
CA VAL A 285 1.15 -20.59 -7.32
C VAL A 285 0.70 -19.34 -8.09
N GLY A 286 0.79 -19.39 -9.43
CA GLY A 286 0.39 -18.30 -10.32
C GLY A 286 -1.07 -18.42 -10.81
N PRO A 287 -1.56 -17.48 -11.64
CA PRO A 287 -2.98 -17.37 -12.00
C PRO A 287 -3.66 -18.61 -12.62
N LYS A 288 -2.90 -19.55 -13.18
CA LYS A 288 -3.41 -20.81 -13.74
C LYS A 288 -3.04 -22.05 -12.94
N GLY A 289 -2.02 -21.93 -12.08
CA GLY A 289 -1.43 -23.07 -11.39
C GLY A 289 -1.96 -23.27 -9.98
N GLY A 290 -2.22 -22.15 -9.28
CA GLY A 290 -2.74 -22.15 -7.91
C GLY A 290 -4.25 -22.20 -7.82
#